data_AF-A0A382K6I1-F1
#
_entry.id   AF-A0A382K6I1-F1
#
_cell.length_a   1.000
_cell.length_b   1.000
_cell.length_c   1.000
_cell.angle_alpha   90.00
_cell.angle_beta   90.00
_cell.angle_gamma   90.00
#
_symmetry.space_group_name_H-M   'P 1'
#
loop_
_entity.id
_entity.type
_entity.pdbx_description
1 polymer ?
#
loop_
_entity_poly.entity_id
_entity_poly.type
_entity_poly.pdbx_seq_one_letter_code
_entity_poly.pdbx_strand_id
1 'polypeptide(L)' 'QRWTNDYYRATIHRVVSPKDEARCSIPFFFEPNFDTVVKPLETFCSEDNPARYKPIHFGNYLERTFKTSYSSIIE' A
#
# COMPACT_ATOMS: atom_id res chain seq x y z
N GLN A 1 6.24 2.86 -3.10
CA GLN A 1 6.26 2.20 -4.42
C GLN A 1 5.65 3.05 -5.52
N ARG A 2 4.33 3.32 -5.52
CA ARG A 2 3.68 4.06 -6.63
C ARG A 2 4.12 5.52 -6.76
N TRP A 3 4.11 6.30 -5.67
CA TRP A 3 4.60 7.69 -5.69
C TRP A 3 6.05 7.80 -6.12
N THR A 4 6.87 6.82 -5.75
CA THR A 4 8.31 6.87 -5.95
C THR A 4 8.76 6.12 -7.20
N ASN A 5 7.84 5.78 -8.10
CA ASN A 5 8.12 5.06 -9.34
C ASN A 5 9.08 3.85 -9.15
N ASP A 6 8.80 3.01 -8.16
CA ASP A 6 9.61 1.85 -7.73
C ASP A 6 10.93 2.12 -6.98
N TYR A 7 11.32 3.37 -6.75
CA TYR A 7 12.51 3.67 -5.95
C TYR A 7 12.43 3.10 -4.51
N TYR A 8 11.31 3.32 -3.82
CA TYR A 8 10.97 2.61 -2.58
C TYR A 8 9.97 1.49 -2.83
N ARG A 9 10.35 0.25 -2.56
CA ARG A 9 9.53 -0.95 -2.81
C ARG A 9 8.72 -1.34 -1.57
N ALA A 10 7.46 -1.72 -1.78
CA ALA A 10 6.62 -2.26 -0.72
C ALA A 10 6.98 -3.73 -0.49
N THR A 11 7.77 -4.02 0.54
CA THR A 11 8.29 -5.36 0.80
C THR A 11 7.23 -6.29 1.37
N ILE A 12 7.14 -7.51 0.81
CA ILE A 12 6.27 -8.57 1.31
C ILE A 12 6.81 -9.07 2.65
N HIS A 13 5.93 -9.17 3.65
CA HIS A 13 6.28 -9.65 4.99
C HIS A 13 5.17 -10.54 5.55
N ARG A 14 5.53 -11.42 6.49
CA ARG A 14 4.61 -12.30 7.23
C ARG A 14 5.06 -12.43 8.68
N VAL A 15 4.12 -12.73 9.57
CA VAL A 15 4.41 -13.09 10.95
C VAL A 15 4.37 -14.60 11.10
N VAL A 16 5.37 -15.16 11.79
CA VAL A 16 5.35 -16.54 12.29
C VAL A 16 5.09 -16.45 13.78
N SER A 17 3.96 -16.99 14.23
CA SER A 17 3.59 -16.95 15.65
C SER A 17 4.51 -17.84 16.48
N PRO A 18 4.95 -17.40 17.68
CA PRO A 18 5.62 -18.28 18.63
C PRO A 18 4.65 -19.38 19.10
N LYS A 19 5.18 -20.57 19.43
CA LYS A 19 4.37 -21.74 19.80
C LYS A 19 3.79 -21.64 21.21
N ASP A 20 4.61 -21.19 22.17
CA ASP A 20 4.33 -21.32 23.60
C ASP A 20 4.24 -19.97 24.31
N GLU A 21 4.12 -18.88 23.55
CA GLU A 21 4.10 -17.51 24.09
C GLU A 21 3.01 -16.66 23.42
N ALA A 22 2.41 -15.76 24.20
CA ALA A 22 1.47 -14.79 23.66
C ALA A 22 2.23 -13.69 22.91
N ARG A 23 1.79 -13.39 21.68
CA ARG A 23 2.33 -12.29 20.87
C ARG A 23 1.28 -11.20 20.69
N CYS A 24 1.58 -9.99 21.18
CA CYS A 24 0.79 -8.80 20.91
C CYS A 24 1.51 -7.86 19.94
N SER A 25 0.77 -7.23 19.02
CA SER A 25 1.31 -6.19 18.14
C SER A 25 0.24 -5.15 17.84
N ILE A 26 0.63 -3.87 17.82
CA ILE A 26 -0.25 -2.73 17.52
C ILE A 26 0.37 -1.99 16.34
N PRO A 27 0.05 -2.38 15.09
CA PRO A 27 0.59 -1.68 13.92
C PRO A 27 -0.09 -0.32 13.75
N PHE A 28 0.72 0.69 13.42
CA PHE A 28 0.24 2.00 12.97
C PHE A 28 0.50 2.11 11.47
N PHE A 29 -0.55 2.42 10.70
CA PHE A 29 -0.47 2.62 9.26
C PHE A 29 -0.61 4.12 8.98
N PHE A 30 0.44 4.70 8.40
CA PHE A 30 0.41 6.10 7.94
C PHE A 30 0.01 6.14 6.46
N GLU A 31 -1.07 6.84 6.17
CA GLU A 31 -1.71 6.82 4.87
C GLU A 31 -1.92 8.23 4.30
N PRO A 32 -2.05 8.37 2.97
CA PRO A 32 -2.50 9.62 2.34
C PRO A 32 -3.93 10.01 2.77
N ASN A 33 -4.31 11.26 2.53
CA ASN A 33 -5.71 11.67 2.64
C ASN A 33 -6.59 10.84 1.69
N PHE A 34 -7.85 10.60 2.07
CA PHE A 34 -8.78 9.74 1.33
C PHE A 34 -8.94 10.14 -0.15
N ASP A 35 -9.04 11.44 -0.41
CA ASP A 35 -9.24 11.98 -1.77
C ASP A 35 -7.94 12.13 -2.59
N THR A 36 -6.82 11.63 -2.07
CA THR A 36 -5.52 11.79 -2.73
C THR A 36 -5.46 11.00 -4.03
N VAL A 37 -5.07 11.65 -5.11
CA VAL A 37 -4.68 10.98 -6.36
C VAL A 37 -3.20 10.59 -6.29
N VAL A 38 -2.93 9.30 -6.12
CA VAL A 38 -1.57 8.75 -6.07
C VAL A 38 -1.09 8.46 -7.48
N LYS A 39 -0.06 9.17 -7.94
CA LYS A 39 0.65 8.97 -9.21
C LYS A 39 2.16 9.15 -8.98
N PRO A 40 3.05 8.57 -9.82
CA PRO A 40 4.48 8.83 -9.73
C PRO A 40 4.77 10.34 -9.63
N LEU A 41 5.57 10.75 -8.65
CA LEU A 41 6.00 12.13 -8.48
C LEU A 41 7.10 12.43 -9.50
N GLU A 42 7.13 13.67 -10.01
CA GLU A 42 8.04 14.08 -11.09
C GLU A 42 9.50 13.82 -10.76
N THR A 43 9.92 13.99 -9.51
CA THR A 43 11.29 13.71 -9.04
C THR A 43 11.73 12.25 -9.22
N PHE A 44 10.79 11.31 -9.37
CA PHE A 44 11.09 9.89 -9.62
C PHE A 44 10.86 9.45 -11.07
N CYS A 45 10.62 10.42 -11.97
CA CYS A 45 10.39 10.17 -13.39
C CYS A 45 11.40 10.93 -14.26
N SER A 46 11.79 10.32 -15.36
CA SER A 46 12.63 10.93 -16.40
C SER A 46 12.28 10.34 -17.76
N GLU A 47 12.92 10.79 -18.84
CA GLU A 47 12.75 10.20 -20.18
C GLU A 47 13.13 8.71 -20.18
N ASP A 48 14.23 8.35 -19.52
CA ASP A 48 14.71 6.97 -19.41
C ASP A 48 13.98 6.14 -18.34
N ASN A 49 13.24 6.78 -17.43
CA ASN A 49 12.41 6.13 -16.42
C ASN A 49 11.02 6.79 -16.35
N PRO A 50 10.18 6.58 -17.38
CA PRO A 50 8.86 7.19 -17.41
C PRO A 50 7.97 6.68 -16.28
N ALA A 51 6.84 7.34 -16.06
CA ALA A 51 5.87 6.95 -15.05
C ALA A 51 5.36 5.52 -15.28
N ARG A 52 5.70 4.59 -14.38
CA ARG A 52 5.35 3.16 -14.46
C ARG A 52 3.91 2.87 -14.05
N TYR A 53 3.30 3.79 -13.29
CA TYR A 53 2.00 3.60 -12.68
C TYR A 53 1.01 4.64 -13.17
N LYS A 54 -0.18 4.17 -13.56
CA LYS A 54 -1.34 5.06 -13.77
C LYS A 54 -1.78 5.67 -12.43
N PRO A 55 -2.29 6.92 -12.43
CA PRO A 55 -2.90 7.53 -11.26
C PRO A 55 -4.01 6.66 -10.67
N ILE A 56 -4.13 6.65 -9.34
CA ILE A 56 -5.23 5.99 -8.62
C ILE A 56 -5.82 6.94 -7.59
N HIS A 57 -7.14 6.87 -7.37
CA HIS A 57 -7.78 7.50 -6.22
C HIS A 57 -7.53 6.64 -4.97
N PHE A 58 -6.94 7.22 -3.91
CA PHE A 58 -6.51 6.46 -2.74
C PHE A 58 -7.69 5.82 -2.01
N GLY A 59 -8.78 6.55 -1.78
CA GLY A 59 -9.99 6.02 -1.12
C GLY A 59 -10.57 4.80 -1.83
N ASN A 60 -10.67 4.85 -3.17
CA ASN A 60 -11.20 3.72 -3.96
C ASN A 60 -10.27 2.51 -3.90
N TYR A 61 -8.95 2.76 -3.88
CA TYR A 61 -7.95 1.71 -3.70
C TYR A 61 -8.07 1.07 -2.31
N LEU A 62 -8.22 1.87 -1.27
CA LEU A 62 -8.35 1.44 0.13
C LEU A 62 -9.61 0.58 0.31
N GLU A 63 -10.77 1.07 -0.11
CA GLU A 63 -12.04 0.33 -0.04
C GLU A 63 -11.96 -1.02 -0.74
N ARG A 64 -11.42 -1.06 -1.97
CA ARG A 64 -11.24 -2.32 -2.70
C ARG A 64 -10.30 -3.27 -1.98
N THR A 65 -9.23 -2.75 -1.38
CA THR A 65 -8.24 -3.54 -0.66
C THR A 65 -8.88 -4.17 0.58
N PHE A 66 -9.60 -3.39 1.38
CA PHE A 66 -10.34 -3.91 2.54
C PHE A 66 -11.38 -4.95 2.15
N LYS A 67 -12.20 -4.69 1.13
CA LYS A 67 -13.19 -5.67 0.62
C LYS A 67 -12.54 -6.97 0.17
N THR A 68 -11.34 -6.90 -0.40
CA THR A 68 -10.60 -8.09 -0.86
C THR A 68 -9.96 -8.84 0.30
N SER A 69 -9.29 -8.14 1.20
CA SER A 69 -8.56 -8.72 2.34
C SER A 69 -9.47 -9.31 3.40
N TYR A 70 -10.68 -8.76 3.56
CA TYR A 70 -11.66 -9.16 4.55
C TYR A 70 -12.96 -9.65 3.89
N SER A 71 -12.89 -10.18 2.67
CA SER A 71 -14.06 -10.67 1.92
C SER A 71 -14.85 -11.75 2.66
N SER A 72 -14.23 -12.46 3.60
CA SER A 72 -14.88 -13.46 4.46
C SER A 72 -15.66 -12.85 5.63
N ILE A 73 -15.49 -11.55 5.89
CA ILE A 73 -16.06 -10.82 7.03
C ILE A 73 -17.03 -9.73 6.57
N ILE A 74 -16.84 -9.21 5.35
CA ILE A 74 -17.64 -8.14 4.76
C ILE A 74 -18.51 -8.76 3.66
N GLU A 75 -19.83 -8.87 3.90
CA GLU A 75 -20.85 -9.26 2.90
C GLU A 75 -20.93 -8.30 1.72
#